data_AF-A0A958KRL4-F1
#
_entry.id   AF-A0A958KRL4-F1
#
_cell.length_a   1.000
_cell.length_b   1.000
_cell.length_c   1.000
_cell.angle_alpha   90.00
_cell.angle_beta   90.00
_cell.angle_gamma   90.00
#
_symmetry.space_group_name_H-M   'P 1'
#
loop_
_entity.id
_entity.type
_entity.pdbx_description
1 polymer ?
#
loop_
_entity_poly.entity_id
_entity_poly.type
_entity_poly.pdbx_seq_one_letter_code
_entity_poly.pdbx_strand_id
1 'polypeptide(L)'
;MSYLQNFNYQLYGQETKPKLVLLHGLMGYGQNWRTIARHLEPYFHILTYDQRGHGKSFHPDSDYGPQNYADDLNKILQELGWNKIILMGHSMGGRNAIYFAHQFPKTVEALIIEDIGPESSSSSIHRLEEIIESVAVPYSSKKEAKDDLLHKHSPTLAQFLISSLEEVNGEVVWRLSKRGILQSLYSGREQSHWKEWQGISAPSLVIRGEKSTDLDKETFQKMLSTNPNAKGVEIAKAGHWVHFEQPDAVTSAVKDFLEGIKLL
;
A
#
# COMPACT_ATOMS: atom_id res chain seq x y z
N MET A 1 -22.88 14.16 6.80
CA MET A 1 -22.71 12.70 6.65
C MET A 1 -21.26 12.38 6.99
N SER A 2 -20.98 11.27 7.65
CA SER A 2 -19.61 10.90 8.03
C SER A 2 -18.80 10.61 6.77
N TYR A 3 -17.63 11.22 6.65
CA TYR A 3 -16.68 11.03 5.56
C TYR A 3 -16.21 9.57 5.47
N LEU A 4 -16.11 8.88 6.61
CA LEU A 4 -15.76 7.47 6.71
C LEU A 4 -16.74 6.56 5.96
N GLN A 5 -17.99 6.98 5.75
CA GLN A 5 -18.99 6.23 4.98
C GLN A 5 -18.61 6.04 3.50
N ASN A 6 -17.68 6.84 2.98
CA ASN A 6 -17.15 6.67 1.64
C ASN A 6 -16.16 5.51 1.52
N PHE A 7 -15.69 4.95 2.64
CA PHE A 7 -14.62 3.97 2.66
C PHE A 7 -15.09 2.63 3.20
N ASN A 8 -14.69 1.56 2.53
CA ASN A 8 -14.73 0.22 3.08
C ASN A 8 -13.47 0.02 3.95
N TYR A 9 -13.66 -0.16 5.26
CA TYR A 9 -12.57 -0.25 6.22
C TYR A 9 -12.79 -1.37 7.23
N GLN A 10 -11.71 -1.80 7.88
CA GLN A 10 -11.69 -2.80 8.94
C GLN A 10 -10.80 -2.32 10.07
N LEU A 11 -11.25 -2.58 11.30
CA LEU A 11 -10.49 -2.35 12.52
C LEU A 11 -10.12 -3.70 13.14
N TYR A 12 -8.86 -3.85 13.54
CA TYR A 12 -8.34 -5.02 14.23
C TYR A 12 -7.77 -4.62 15.59
N GLY A 13 -7.70 -5.56 16.53
CA GLY A 13 -7.12 -5.35 17.85
C GLY A 13 -7.95 -4.43 18.75
N GLN A 14 -7.51 -4.29 20.01
CA GLN A 14 -8.24 -3.51 21.02
C GLN A 14 -8.01 -2.01 20.85
N GLU A 15 -9.05 -1.20 21.05
CA GLU A 15 -8.99 0.26 20.90
C GLU A 15 -7.95 0.95 21.80
N THR A 16 -7.56 0.34 22.91
CA THR A 16 -6.56 0.88 23.85
C THR A 16 -5.12 0.75 23.36
N LYS A 17 -4.88 -0.03 22.29
CA LYS A 17 -3.55 -0.26 21.73
C LYS A 17 -3.07 0.92 20.86
N PRO A 18 -1.74 1.07 20.64
CA PRO A 18 -1.20 2.03 19.69
C PRO A 18 -1.80 1.88 18.29
N LYS A 19 -1.95 2.99 17.58
CA LYS A 19 -2.67 3.03 16.30
C LYS A 19 -1.74 2.70 15.14
N LEU A 20 -2.17 1.77 14.29
CA LEU A 20 -1.44 1.37 13.08
C LEU A 20 -2.36 1.50 11.88
N VAL A 21 -1.90 2.14 10.80
CA VAL A 21 -2.62 2.23 9.54
C VAL A 21 -1.84 1.49 8.47
N LEU A 22 -2.51 0.62 7.71
CA LEU A 22 -1.91 -0.15 6.61
C LEU A 22 -2.51 0.28 5.26
N LEU A 23 -1.68 0.84 4.38
CA LEU A 23 -2.07 1.30 3.03
C LEU A 23 -1.66 0.28 1.96
N HIS A 24 -2.63 -0.27 1.25
CA HIS A 24 -2.38 -1.28 0.20
C HIS A 24 -1.75 -0.68 -1.08
N GLY A 25 -1.20 -1.54 -1.94
CA GLY A 25 -0.64 -1.18 -3.23
C GLY A 25 -1.66 -0.93 -4.34
N LEU A 26 -1.18 -0.52 -5.51
CA LEU A 26 -1.99 -0.26 -6.70
C LEU A 26 -2.73 -1.54 -7.11
N MET A 27 -4.00 -1.42 -7.53
CA MET A 27 -4.89 -2.55 -7.82
C MET A 27 -5.18 -3.46 -6.61
N GLY A 28 -4.69 -3.13 -5.42
CA GLY A 28 -4.99 -3.85 -4.17
C GLY A 28 -6.22 -3.30 -3.46
N TYR A 29 -6.45 -3.79 -2.25
CA TYR A 29 -7.48 -3.29 -1.33
C TYR A 29 -7.13 -3.70 0.11
N GLY A 30 -7.86 -3.21 1.10
CA GLY A 30 -7.52 -3.34 2.52
C GLY A 30 -7.32 -4.78 3.00
N GLN A 31 -7.97 -5.76 2.35
CA GLN A 31 -7.84 -7.17 2.71
C GLN A 31 -6.49 -7.79 2.32
N ASN A 32 -5.70 -7.16 1.46
CA ASN A 32 -4.33 -7.63 1.18
C ASN A 32 -3.47 -7.66 2.44
N TRP A 33 -3.79 -6.81 3.43
CA TRP A 33 -3.11 -6.77 4.72
C TRP A 33 -3.61 -7.79 5.74
N ARG A 34 -4.63 -8.61 5.43
CA ARG A 34 -5.30 -9.47 6.44
C ARG A 34 -4.31 -10.31 7.24
N THR A 35 -3.35 -10.97 6.60
CA THR A 35 -2.37 -11.83 7.30
C THR A 35 -1.49 -11.01 8.25
N ILE A 36 -0.93 -9.89 7.77
CA ILE A 36 -0.11 -8.99 8.59
C ILE A 36 -0.91 -8.39 9.75
N ALA A 37 -2.14 -7.92 9.49
CA ALA A 37 -3.02 -7.38 10.50
C ALA A 37 -3.32 -8.40 11.61
N ARG A 38 -3.55 -9.67 11.25
CA ARG A 38 -3.77 -10.76 12.23
C ARG A 38 -2.53 -11.07 13.08
N HIS A 39 -1.33 -10.89 12.54
CA HIS A 39 -0.10 -11.07 13.33
C HIS A 39 0.18 -9.87 14.26
N LEU A 40 -0.27 -8.67 13.87
CA LEU A 40 0.00 -7.43 14.58
C LEU A 40 -1.14 -7.00 15.53
N GLU A 41 -2.38 -7.50 15.37
CA GLU A 41 -3.54 -7.14 16.19
C GLU A 41 -3.40 -7.38 17.72
N PRO A 42 -2.54 -8.30 18.22
CA PRO A 42 -2.29 -8.39 19.66
C PRO A 42 -1.59 -7.14 20.24
N TYR A 43 -0.90 -6.40 19.38
CA TYR A 43 -0.02 -5.29 19.76
C TYR A 43 -0.61 -3.92 19.38
N PHE A 44 -1.41 -3.85 18.32
CA PHE A 44 -1.89 -2.60 17.73
C PHE A 44 -3.40 -2.58 17.55
N HIS A 45 -3.97 -1.37 17.52
CA HIS A 45 -5.29 -1.13 16.97
C HIS A 45 -5.12 -0.70 15.51
N ILE A 46 -5.52 -1.58 14.59
CA ILE A 46 -5.10 -1.49 13.19
C ILE A 46 -6.26 -1.05 12.32
N LEU A 47 -6.05 -0.03 11.50
CA LEU A 47 -6.93 0.33 10.40
C LEU A 47 -6.37 -0.21 9.09
N THR A 48 -7.18 -1.00 8.39
CA THR A 48 -7.04 -1.22 6.95
C THR A 48 -8.26 -0.62 6.26
N TYR A 49 -8.08 -0.08 5.06
CA TYR A 49 -9.19 0.42 4.27
C TYR A 49 -8.86 0.33 2.79
N ASP A 50 -9.90 0.26 1.95
CA ASP A 50 -9.73 0.36 0.51
C ASP A 50 -9.54 1.86 0.20
N GLN A 51 -8.39 2.24 -0.35
CA GLN A 51 -8.15 3.62 -0.76
C GLN A 51 -9.10 3.99 -1.92
N ARG A 52 -9.32 5.29 -2.16
CA ARG A 52 -10.23 5.78 -3.23
C ARG A 52 -10.01 5.04 -4.56
N GLY A 53 -11.11 4.74 -5.27
CA GLY A 53 -11.08 3.99 -6.53
C GLY A 53 -10.73 2.52 -6.44
N HIS A 54 -10.50 1.99 -5.24
CA HIS A 54 -10.23 0.58 -5.01
C HIS A 54 -11.31 -0.06 -4.16
N GLY A 55 -11.48 -1.36 -4.33
CA GLY A 55 -12.33 -2.17 -3.49
C GLY A 55 -13.76 -1.64 -3.45
N LYS A 56 -14.35 -1.69 -2.26
CA LYS A 56 -15.74 -1.24 -2.01
C LYS A 56 -15.81 0.21 -1.52
N SER A 57 -14.69 0.92 -1.50
CA SER A 57 -14.69 2.37 -1.27
C SER A 57 -15.24 3.11 -2.48
N PHE A 58 -15.60 4.37 -2.30
CA PHE A 58 -16.06 5.25 -3.37
C PHE A 58 -15.03 5.37 -4.50
N HIS A 59 -15.54 5.47 -5.73
CA HIS A 59 -14.76 5.61 -6.96
C HIS A 59 -15.06 6.98 -7.57
N PRO A 60 -14.42 8.07 -7.07
CA PRO A 60 -14.70 9.42 -7.59
C PRO A 60 -14.29 9.54 -9.06
N ASP A 61 -14.88 10.52 -9.74
CA ASP A 61 -14.58 10.73 -11.15
C ASP A 61 -13.21 11.40 -11.42
N SER A 62 -12.48 11.83 -10.41
CA SER A 62 -11.18 12.47 -10.59
C SER A 62 -10.41 12.40 -9.27
N ASP A 63 -9.28 13.11 -9.22
CA ASP A 63 -8.58 13.40 -7.97
C ASP A 63 -7.94 12.15 -7.35
N TYR A 64 -7.08 11.52 -8.12
CA TYR A 64 -6.29 10.36 -7.73
C TYR A 64 -4.80 10.71 -7.52
N GLY A 65 -4.52 11.97 -7.16
CA GLY A 65 -3.16 12.42 -6.86
C GLY A 65 -2.74 12.09 -5.42
N PRO A 66 -1.43 12.14 -5.10
CA PRO A 66 -0.92 11.90 -3.75
C PRO A 66 -1.58 12.76 -2.67
N GLN A 67 -1.87 14.04 -2.97
CA GLN A 67 -2.58 14.93 -2.05
C GLN A 67 -3.99 14.40 -1.71
N ASN A 68 -4.70 13.84 -2.68
CA ASN A 68 -6.06 13.36 -2.45
C ASN A 68 -6.06 12.13 -1.53
N TYR A 69 -5.13 11.20 -1.72
CA TYR A 69 -4.95 10.07 -0.81
C TYR A 69 -4.57 10.53 0.61
N ALA A 70 -3.72 11.56 0.73
CA ALA A 70 -3.32 12.09 2.03
C ALA A 70 -4.47 12.81 2.76
N ASP A 71 -5.27 13.59 2.03
CA ASP A 71 -6.45 14.27 2.57
C ASP A 71 -7.51 13.27 3.05
N ASP A 72 -7.69 12.18 2.31
CA ASP A 72 -8.60 11.10 2.67
C ASP A 72 -8.19 10.47 3.99
N LEU A 73 -6.92 10.07 4.10
CA LEU A 73 -6.38 9.50 5.34
C LEU A 73 -6.52 10.49 6.49
N ASN A 74 -6.19 11.76 6.30
CA ASN A 74 -6.31 12.76 7.36
C ASN A 74 -7.76 12.89 7.86
N LYS A 75 -8.75 12.93 6.97
CA LYS A 75 -10.17 12.99 7.35
C LYS A 75 -10.64 11.70 8.05
N ILE A 76 -10.20 10.53 7.57
CA ILE A 76 -10.48 9.25 8.24
C ILE A 76 -9.94 9.26 9.67
N LEU A 77 -8.68 9.71 9.86
CA LEU A 77 -8.07 9.79 11.17
C LEU A 77 -8.78 10.77 12.10
N GLN A 78 -9.23 11.93 11.57
CA GLN A 78 -10.01 12.89 12.33
C GLN A 78 -11.35 12.30 12.82
N GLU A 79 -12.07 11.56 11.98
CA GLU A 79 -13.32 10.93 12.38
C GLU A 79 -13.12 9.79 13.38
N LEU A 80 -11.99 9.08 13.29
CA LEU A 80 -11.61 8.05 14.26
C LEU A 80 -11.01 8.65 15.56
N GLY A 81 -10.72 9.95 15.60
CA GLY A 81 -10.06 10.61 16.72
C GLY A 81 -8.59 10.22 16.89
N TRP A 82 -7.92 9.77 15.82
CA TRP A 82 -6.52 9.30 15.86
C TRP A 82 -5.57 10.44 15.50
N ASN A 83 -4.89 10.98 16.52
CA ASN A 83 -3.95 12.10 16.35
C ASN A 83 -2.49 11.66 16.15
N LYS A 84 -2.21 10.38 16.45
CA LYS A 84 -0.88 9.77 16.42
C LYS A 84 -1.01 8.35 15.90
N ILE A 85 -0.25 8.02 14.85
CA ILE A 85 -0.27 6.71 14.20
C ILE A 85 1.12 6.24 13.82
N ILE A 86 1.27 4.93 13.76
CA ILE A 86 2.27 4.26 12.93
C ILE A 86 1.64 4.07 11.56
N LEU A 87 2.38 4.42 10.50
CA LEU A 87 1.89 4.34 9.13
C LEU A 87 2.74 3.36 8.32
N MET A 88 2.11 2.33 7.77
CA MET A 88 2.76 1.34 6.91
C MET A 88 2.09 1.35 5.53
N GLY A 89 2.89 1.30 4.47
CA GLY A 89 2.36 1.27 3.11
C GLY A 89 3.17 0.39 2.17
N HIS A 90 2.48 -0.34 1.30
CA HIS A 90 3.07 -1.17 0.24
C HIS A 90 2.93 -0.47 -1.12
N SER A 91 3.98 -0.44 -1.93
CA SER A 91 3.91 0.04 -3.32
C SER A 91 3.27 1.44 -3.44
N MET A 92 2.14 1.59 -4.15
CA MET A 92 1.36 2.84 -4.16
C MET A 92 1.07 3.37 -2.75
N GLY A 93 0.65 2.50 -1.82
CA GLY A 93 0.40 2.85 -0.42
C GLY A 93 1.66 3.34 0.28
N GLY A 94 2.84 2.83 -0.08
CA GLY A 94 4.13 3.33 0.44
C GLY A 94 4.43 4.75 -0.05
N ARG A 95 4.19 5.04 -1.33
CA ARG A 95 4.33 6.41 -1.86
C ARG A 95 3.33 7.38 -1.24
N ASN A 96 2.08 6.95 -1.08
CA ASN A 96 1.06 7.72 -0.37
C ASN A 96 1.46 7.96 1.09
N ALA A 97 2.08 6.98 1.75
CA ALA A 97 2.57 7.11 3.11
C ALA A 97 3.73 8.11 3.24
N ILE A 98 4.68 8.11 2.30
CA ILE A 98 5.76 9.12 2.22
C ILE A 98 5.15 10.52 2.10
N TYR A 99 4.21 10.69 1.18
CA TYR A 99 3.55 11.98 0.96
C TYR A 99 2.77 12.44 2.20
N PHE A 100 1.99 11.54 2.81
CA PHE A 100 1.24 11.84 4.03
C PHE A 100 2.15 12.21 5.19
N ALA A 101 3.24 11.46 5.41
CA ALA A 101 4.19 11.75 6.49
C ALA A 101 4.89 13.10 6.31
N HIS A 102 5.14 13.52 5.06
CA HIS A 102 5.66 14.84 4.76
C HIS A 102 4.65 15.96 5.04
N GLN A 103 3.38 15.78 4.66
CA GLN A 103 2.33 16.79 4.86
C GLN A 103 1.86 16.90 6.32
N PHE A 104 1.81 15.78 7.04
CA PHE A 104 1.33 15.68 8.42
C PHE A 104 2.40 15.10 9.37
N PRO A 105 3.58 15.74 9.49
CA PRO A 105 4.72 15.17 10.21
C PRO A 105 4.49 14.99 11.71
N LYS A 106 3.51 15.73 12.28
CA LYS A 106 3.13 15.58 13.69
C LYS A 106 2.21 14.38 13.93
N THR A 107 1.55 13.86 12.91
CA THR A 107 0.60 12.74 13.03
C THR A 107 1.30 11.39 12.98
N VAL A 108 2.43 11.29 12.27
CA VAL A 108 3.16 10.03 12.07
C VAL A 108 4.25 9.85 13.14
N GLU A 109 4.13 8.82 13.97
CA GLU A 109 5.12 8.45 15.00
C GLU A 109 6.23 7.57 14.44
N ALA A 110 5.89 6.71 13.47
CA ALA A 110 6.83 5.91 12.72
C ALA A 110 6.27 5.61 11.33
N LEU A 111 7.16 5.51 10.34
CA LEU A 111 6.82 5.25 8.95
C LEU A 111 7.46 3.93 8.49
N ILE A 112 6.68 3.08 7.82
CA ILE A 112 7.14 1.79 7.30
C ILE A 112 6.80 1.72 5.81
N ILE A 113 7.82 1.62 4.97
CA ILE A 113 7.68 1.54 3.52
C ILE A 113 8.02 0.12 3.08
N GLU A 114 7.05 -0.58 2.51
CA GLU A 114 7.25 -1.89 1.91
C GLU A 114 7.42 -1.78 0.39
N ASP A 115 8.64 -2.05 -0.02
CA ASP A 115 9.05 -2.40 -1.38
C ASP A 115 8.68 -1.37 -2.46
N ILE A 116 9.01 -0.10 -2.18
CA ILE A 116 8.87 0.99 -3.14
C ILE A 116 9.78 2.15 -2.81
N GLY A 117 10.27 2.85 -3.84
CA GLY A 117 11.01 4.10 -3.69
C GLY A 117 10.25 5.34 -4.16
N PRO A 118 10.78 6.55 -3.86
CA PRO A 118 10.16 7.84 -4.20
C PRO A 118 10.57 8.37 -5.59
N GLU A 119 11.30 7.62 -6.40
CA GLU A 119 11.73 8.00 -7.74
C GLU A 119 10.57 8.09 -8.74
N SER A 120 10.68 8.97 -9.72
CA SER A 120 9.84 8.89 -10.92
C SER A 120 10.28 7.69 -11.76
N SER A 121 9.34 7.02 -12.44
CA SER A 121 9.70 5.89 -13.31
C SER A 121 8.69 5.72 -14.46
N SER A 122 9.09 6.16 -15.65
CA SER A 122 8.30 5.97 -16.87
C SER A 122 8.21 4.50 -17.29
N SER A 123 9.29 3.73 -17.10
CA SER A 123 9.28 2.28 -17.37
C SER A 123 8.31 1.53 -16.46
N SER A 124 8.26 1.89 -15.16
CA SER A 124 7.27 1.32 -14.24
C SER A 124 5.84 1.72 -14.59
N ILE A 125 5.62 2.95 -15.08
CA ILE A 125 4.30 3.40 -15.58
C ILE A 125 3.86 2.52 -16.75
N HIS A 126 4.66 2.42 -17.82
CA HIS A 126 4.30 1.61 -18.99
C HIS A 126 4.05 0.14 -18.61
N ARG A 127 4.93 -0.46 -17.79
CA ARG A 127 4.77 -1.85 -17.32
C ARG A 127 3.46 -2.06 -16.57
N LEU A 128 3.10 -1.16 -15.65
CA LEU A 128 1.88 -1.29 -14.86
C LEU A 128 0.63 -1.01 -15.69
N GLU A 129 0.70 -0.09 -16.64
CA GLU A 129 -0.37 0.14 -17.62
C GLU A 129 -0.61 -1.10 -18.48
N GLU A 130 0.44 -1.73 -19.02
CA GLU A 130 0.32 -3.00 -19.75
C GLU A 130 -0.33 -4.10 -18.90
N ILE A 131 0.01 -4.20 -17.62
CA ILE A 131 -0.63 -5.16 -16.70
C ILE A 131 -2.13 -4.84 -16.55
N ILE A 132 -2.48 -3.58 -16.31
CA ILE A 132 -3.88 -3.13 -16.16
C ILE A 132 -4.69 -3.42 -17.43
N GLU A 133 -4.11 -3.14 -18.60
CA GLU A 133 -4.73 -3.37 -19.91
C GLU A 133 -4.83 -4.87 -20.27
N SER A 134 -3.94 -5.71 -19.73
CA SER A 134 -3.96 -7.16 -20.00
C SER A 134 -5.15 -7.90 -19.38
N VAL A 135 -5.82 -7.31 -18.39
CA VAL A 135 -6.96 -7.91 -17.68
C VAL A 135 -8.24 -7.63 -18.46
N ALA A 136 -8.72 -8.66 -19.14
CA ALA A 136 -9.80 -8.58 -20.12
C ALA A 136 -11.19 -8.69 -19.48
N VAL A 137 -11.49 -7.84 -18.49
CA VAL A 137 -12.85 -7.79 -17.92
C VAL A 137 -13.86 -7.20 -18.92
N PRO A 138 -15.14 -7.62 -18.90
CA PRO A 138 -15.70 -8.68 -18.05
C PRO A 138 -15.27 -10.10 -18.50
N TYR A 139 -15.03 -10.99 -17.53
CA TYR A 139 -14.96 -12.43 -17.78
C TYR A 139 -16.33 -13.08 -17.51
N SER A 140 -16.65 -14.17 -18.20
CA SER A 140 -17.89 -14.92 -18.02
C SER A 140 -17.91 -15.79 -16.75
N SER A 141 -16.75 -16.02 -16.12
CA SER A 141 -16.65 -16.77 -14.87
C SER A 141 -15.32 -16.54 -14.14
N LYS A 142 -15.29 -16.86 -12.84
CA LYS A 142 -14.04 -16.86 -12.05
C LYS A 142 -13.00 -17.84 -12.54
N LYS A 143 -13.45 -18.95 -13.15
CA LYS A 143 -12.53 -19.95 -13.74
C LYS A 143 -11.82 -19.37 -14.95
N GLU A 144 -12.57 -18.74 -15.86
CA GLU A 144 -12.00 -18.08 -17.04
C GLU A 144 -11.00 -16.99 -16.65
N ALA A 145 -11.37 -16.09 -15.73
CA ALA A 145 -10.49 -15.06 -15.22
C ALA A 145 -9.18 -15.65 -14.64
N LYS A 146 -9.30 -16.75 -13.89
CA LYS A 146 -8.14 -17.44 -13.31
C LYS A 146 -7.24 -18.06 -14.38
N ASP A 147 -7.83 -18.78 -15.33
CA ASP A 147 -7.08 -19.46 -16.39
C ASP A 147 -6.35 -18.44 -17.29
N ASP A 148 -7.00 -17.34 -17.65
CA ASP A 148 -6.41 -16.24 -18.43
C ASP A 148 -5.25 -15.55 -17.69
N LEU A 149 -5.45 -15.19 -16.43
CA LEU A 149 -4.44 -14.47 -15.66
C LEU A 149 -3.23 -15.35 -15.30
N LEU A 150 -3.43 -16.65 -15.03
CA LEU A 150 -2.32 -17.59 -14.82
C LEU A 150 -1.55 -17.90 -16.12
N HIS A 151 -2.19 -17.75 -17.28
CA HIS A 151 -1.51 -17.90 -18.57
C HIS A 151 -0.60 -16.69 -18.87
N LYS A 152 -1.05 -15.47 -18.55
CA LYS A 152 -0.36 -14.22 -18.87
C LYS A 152 0.71 -13.81 -17.84
N HIS A 153 0.48 -14.14 -16.56
CA HIS A 153 1.25 -13.56 -15.45
C HIS A 153 1.86 -14.64 -14.55
N SER A 154 2.82 -14.23 -13.71
CA SER A 154 3.35 -15.11 -12.66
C SER A 154 2.22 -15.54 -11.70
N PRO A 155 2.31 -16.72 -11.05
CA PRO A 155 1.29 -17.17 -10.12
C PRO A 155 0.94 -16.15 -9.01
N THR A 156 1.93 -15.46 -8.47
CA THR A 156 1.74 -14.42 -7.44
C THR A 156 0.97 -13.21 -7.99
N LEU A 157 1.37 -12.67 -9.15
CA LEU A 157 0.69 -11.53 -9.77
C LEU A 157 -0.73 -11.91 -10.20
N ALA A 158 -0.91 -13.08 -10.83
CA ALA A 158 -2.23 -13.57 -11.20
C ALA A 158 -3.15 -13.67 -9.98
N GLN A 159 -2.67 -14.26 -8.87
CA GLN A 159 -3.45 -14.38 -7.64
C GLN A 159 -3.81 -13.01 -7.04
N PHE A 160 -2.89 -12.04 -7.12
CA PHE A 160 -3.14 -10.66 -6.70
C PHE A 160 -4.22 -9.99 -7.56
N LEU A 161 -4.12 -10.06 -8.88
CA LEU A 161 -5.11 -9.48 -9.82
C LEU A 161 -6.49 -10.12 -9.64
N ILE A 162 -6.57 -11.46 -9.54
CA ILE A 162 -7.81 -12.20 -9.29
C ILE A 162 -8.47 -11.73 -7.98
N SER A 163 -7.68 -11.42 -6.95
CA SER A 163 -8.21 -10.98 -5.66
C SER A 163 -8.98 -9.65 -5.75
N SER A 164 -8.68 -8.85 -6.79
CA SER A 164 -9.26 -7.54 -7.06
C SER A 164 -10.36 -7.58 -8.14
N LEU A 165 -10.78 -8.79 -8.53
CA LEU A 165 -11.97 -9.01 -9.33
C LEU A 165 -13.16 -9.36 -8.43
N GLU A 166 -14.36 -9.06 -8.90
CA GLU A 166 -15.60 -9.45 -8.25
C GLU A 166 -16.67 -9.85 -9.24
N GLU A 167 -17.65 -10.60 -8.76
CA GLU A 167 -18.75 -11.08 -9.57
C GLU A 167 -19.95 -10.15 -9.42
N VAL A 168 -20.41 -9.59 -10.54
CA VAL A 168 -21.55 -8.66 -10.62
C VAL A 168 -22.44 -9.13 -11.76
N ASN A 169 -23.71 -9.44 -11.45
CA ASN A 169 -24.70 -9.89 -12.44
C ASN A 169 -24.26 -11.08 -13.31
N GLY A 170 -23.45 -11.99 -12.76
CA GLY A 170 -22.94 -13.17 -13.46
C GLY A 170 -21.67 -12.93 -14.28
N GLU A 171 -21.14 -11.71 -14.31
CA GLU A 171 -19.86 -11.37 -14.93
C GLU A 171 -18.80 -11.11 -13.86
N VAL A 172 -17.53 -11.39 -14.17
CA VAL A 172 -16.39 -11.07 -13.32
C VAL A 172 -15.72 -9.80 -13.82
N VAL A 173 -15.78 -8.75 -13.03
CA VAL A 173 -15.32 -7.39 -13.35
C VAL A 173 -14.29 -6.90 -12.34
N TRP A 174 -13.67 -5.77 -12.64
CA TRP A 174 -12.82 -5.07 -11.68
C TRP A 174 -13.64 -4.62 -10.46
N ARG A 175 -13.09 -4.81 -9.26
CA ARG A 175 -13.52 -4.12 -8.02
C ARG A 175 -12.78 -2.79 -7.86
N LEU A 176 -12.50 -2.09 -8.96
CA LEU A 176 -11.74 -0.83 -8.96
C LEU A 176 -12.14 0.03 -10.15
N SER A 177 -11.87 1.33 -10.03
CA SER A 177 -12.01 2.26 -11.14
C SER A 177 -10.76 2.20 -12.02
N LYS A 178 -10.80 1.47 -13.15
CA LYS A 178 -9.66 1.38 -14.08
C LYS A 178 -9.09 2.76 -14.42
N ARG A 179 -9.96 3.73 -14.69
CA ARG A 179 -9.58 5.13 -14.97
C ARG A 179 -8.90 5.80 -13.78
N GLY A 180 -9.43 5.62 -12.57
CA GLY A 180 -8.83 6.17 -11.35
C GLY A 180 -7.47 5.53 -11.02
N ILE A 181 -7.33 4.23 -11.25
CA ILE A 181 -6.06 3.51 -11.09
C ILE A 181 -5.00 4.03 -12.06
N LEU A 182 -5.35 4.22 -13.34
CA LEU A 182 -4.45 4.84 -14.31
C LEU A 182 -4.07 6.26 -13.87
N GLN A 183 -5.03 7.09 -13.45
CA GLN A 183 -4.71 8.42 -12.94
C GLN A 183 -3.79 8.38 -11.71
N SER A 184 -3.99 7.43 -10.80
CA SER A 184 -3.11 7.19 -9.63
C SER A 184 -1.69 6.79 -10.04
N LEU A 185 -1.60 5.91 -11.03
CA LEU A 185 -0.33 5.42 -11.56
C LEU A 185 0.52 6.57 -12.10
N TYR A 186 -0.06 7.39 -12.98
CA TYR A 186 0.61 8.55 -13.56
C TYR A 186 0.94 9.59 -12.47
N SER A 187 -0.06 10.03 -11.71
CA SER A 187 0.12 11.08 -10.69
C SER A 187 1.12 10.72 -9.59
N GLY A 188 1.22 9.44 -9.22
CA GLY A 188 2.13 8.96 -8.18
C GLY A 188 3.53 8.58 -8.67
N ARG A 189 3.79 8.54 -9.99
CA ARG A 189 5.06 8.06 -10.56
C ARG A 189 5.69 8.94 -11.64
N GLU A 190 4.98 9.95 -12.16
CA GLU A 190 5.55 10.91 -13.11
C GLU A 190 6.61 11.80 -12.46
N GLN A 191 6.39 12.16 -11.20
CA GLN A 191 7.28 13.03 -10.44
C GLN A 191 8.00 12.24 -9.35
N SER A 192 9.18 12.74 -8.99
CA SER A 192 9.92 12.19 -7.88
C SER A 192 9.57 12.90 -6.57
N HIS A 193 9.47 12.11 -5.51
CA HIS A 193 9.19 12.54 -4.15
C HIS A 193 10.42 12.44 -3.22
N TRP A 194 11.63 12.56 -3.77
CA TRP A 194 12.87 12.51 -2.98
C TRP A 194 12.92 13.61 -1.91
N LYS A 195 12.38 14.80 -2.20
CA LYS A 195 12.36 15.92 -1.24
C LYS A 195 11.47 15.59 -0.05
N GLU A 196 10.31 15.00 -0.30
CA GLU A 196 9.38 14.54 0.70
C GLU A 196 10.03 13.46 1.57
N TRP A 197 10.65 12.44 0.95
CA TRP A 197 11.37 11.38 1.66
C TRP A 197 12.49 11.93 2.57
N GLN A 198 13.32 12.84 2.05
CA GLN A 198 14.43 13.45 2.79
C GLN A 198 13.96 14.33 3.96
N GLY A 199 12.76 14.92 3.84
CA GLY A 199 12.17 15.77 4.86
C GLY A 199 11.49 15.02 6.00
N ILE A 200 11.38 13.69 5.94
CA ILE A 200 10.68 12.91 6.97
C ILE A 200 11.55 12.80 8.24
N SER A 201 11.01 13.36 9.32
CA SER A 201 11.63 13.31 10.66
C SER A 201 11.25 12.09 11.47
N ALA A 202 10.16 11.39 11.11
CA ALA A 202 9.73 10.20 11.82
C ALA A 202 10.75 9.06 11.63
N PRO A 203 11.05 8.27 12.68
CA PRO A 203 11.76 7.01 12.53
C PRO A 203 11.12 6.19 11.41
N SER A 204 11.95 5.71 10.48
CA SER A 204 11.47 5.05 9.27
C SER A 204 12.10 3.67 9.09
N LEU A 205 11.31 2.70 8.63
CA LEU A 205 11.78 1.39 8.17
C LEU A 205 11.47 1.25 6.68
N VAL A 206 12.48 0.89 5.89
CA VAL A 206 12.33 0.49 4.49
C VAL A 206 12.53 -1.02 4.39
N ILE A 207 11.49 -1.72 3.97
CA ILE A 207 11.49 -3.17 3.74
C ILE A 207 11.64 -3.38 2.23
N ARG A 208 12.66 -4.12 1.81
CA ARG A 208 12.87 -4.51 0.42
C ARG A 208 12.75 -6.04 0.28
N GLY A 209 12.06 -6.53 -0.74
CA GLY A 209 12.17 -7.93 -1.14
C GLY A 209 13.48 -8.19 -1.88
N GLU A 210 14.25 -9.20 -1.48
CA GLU A 210 15.54 -9.54 -2.10
C GLU A 210 15.49 -9.58 -3.64
N LYS A 211 14.42 -10.19 -4.17
CA LYS A 211 14.16 -10.42 -5.60
C LYS A 211 13.31 -9.32 -6.24
N SER A 212 12.96 -8.26 -5.50
CA SER A 212 12.12 -7.19 -6.03
C SER A 212 12.83 -6.37 -7.11
N THR A 213 12.06 -6.04 -8.16
CA THR A 213 12.42 -5.09 -9.21
C THR A 213 11.61 -3.79 -9.10
N ASP A 214 10.69 -3.68 -8.13
CA ASP A 214 9.91 -2.47 -7.86
C ASP A 214 10.66 -1.50 -6.93
N LEU A 215 11.44 -2.05 -6.01
CA LEU A 215 12.46 -1.32 -5.27
C LEU A 215 13.82 -1.97 -5.56
N ASP A 216 14.53 -1.42 -6.54
CA ASP A 216 15.88 -1.89 -6.84
C ASP A 216 16.85 -1.56 -5.69
N LYS A 217 18.00 -2.27 -5.69
CA LYS A 217 18.98 -2.15 -4.62
C LYS A 217 19.63 -0.76 -4.57
N GLU A 218 19.82 -0.10 -5.71
CA GLU A 218 20.43 1.23 -5.77
C GLU A 218 19.54 2.28 -5.10
N THR A 219 18.27 2.30 -5.48
CA THR A 219 17.22 3.14 -4.91
C THR A 219 17.06 2.88 -3.42
N PHE A 220 17.03 1.61 -3.00
CA PHE A 220 16.98 1.25 -1.58
C PHE A 220 18.16 1.83 -0.80
N GLN A 221 19.40 1.66 -1.28
CA GLN A 221 20.57 2.24 -0.62
C GLN A 221 20.54 3.77 -0.61
N LYS A 222 20.02 4.39 -1.67
CA LYS A 222 19.83 5.85 -1.73
C LYS A 222 18.78 6.34 -0.73
N MET A 223 17.69 5.60 -0.51
CA MET A 223 16.71 5.94 0.52
C MET A 223 17.36 5.98 1.91
N LEU A 224 18.17 4.97 2.23
CA LEU A 224 18.85 4.87 3.52
C LEU A 224 19.93 5.94 3.72
N SER A 225 20.67 6.28 2.66
CA SER A 225 21.73 7.30 2.76
C SER A 225 21.22 8.74 2.79
N THR A 226 20.00 8.99 2.29
CA THR A 226 19.43 10.34 2.18
C THR A 226 18.42 10.68 3.27
N ASN A 227 17.98 9.73 4.09
CA ASN A 227 17.18 9.99 5.28
C ASN A 227 17.87 9.37 6.53
N PRO A 228 18.45 10.18 7.43
CA PRO A 228 19.19 9.67 8.60
C PRO A 228 18.30 8.96 9.65
N ASN A 229 16.97 9.12 9.55
CA ASN A 229 16.01 8.44 10.43
C ASN A 229 15.57 7.08 9.88
N ALA A 230 16.04 6.71 8.68
CA ALA A 230 15.65 5.47 8.02
C ALA A 230 16.61 4.32 8.36
N LYS A 231 16.01 3.16 8.65
CA LYS A 231 16.68 1.85 8.69
C LYS A 231 16.15 1.01 7.54
N GLY A 232 16.98 0.08 7.07
CA GLY A 232 16.61 -0.82 5.98
C GLY A 232 16.69 -2.27 6.40
N VAL A 233 15.79 -3.08 5.86
CA VAL A 233 15.86 -4.54 5.93
C VAL A 233 15.57 -5.12 4.55
N GLU A 234 16.33 -6.14 4.17
CA GLU A 234 16.11 -6.92 2.96
C GLU A 234 15.58 -8.30 3.35
N ILE A 235 14.42 -8.66 2.83
CA ILE A 235 13.74 -9.92 3.15
C ILE A 235 14.07 -10.95 2.07
N ALA A 236 14.79 -11.99 2.47
CA ALA A 236 15.22 -13.08 1.59
C ALA A 236 14.03 -13.79 0.94
N LYS A 237 14.22 -14.25 -0.29
CA LYS A 237 13.25 -15.03 -1.08
C LYS A 237 11.94 -14.32 -1.41
N ALA A 238 11.78 -13.04 -1.12
CA ALA A 238 10.63 -12.23 -1.49
C ALA A 238 10.89 -11.36 -2.74
N GLY A 239 9.88 -11.25 -3.60
CA GLY A 239 9.74 -10.24 -4.64
C GLY A 239 8.93 -9.03 -4.14
N HIS A 240 8.04 -8.49 -4.98
CA HIS A 240 7.35 -7.24 -4.67
C HIS A 240 6.26 -7.34 -3.59
N TRP A 241 5.57 -8.48 -3.47
CA TRP A 241 4.53 -8.69 -2.45
C TRP A 241 5.14 -9.33 -1.21
N VAL A 242 6.07 -8.64 -0.56
CA VAL A 242 6.86 -9.15 0.57
C VAL A 242 5.95 -9.65 1.70
N HIS A 243 4.90 -8.89 2.02
CA HIS A 243 3.90 -9.26 3.02
C HIS A 243 3.10 -10.52 2.68
N PHE A 244 2.97 -10.86 1.40
CA PHE A 244 2.28 -12.08 0.95
C PHE A 244 3.23 -13.27 0.92
N GLU A 245 4.47 -13.06 0.45
CA GLU A 245 5.45 -14.13 0.25
C GLU A 245 6.22 -14.50 1.51
N GLN A 246 6.46 -13.55 2.41
CA GLN A 246 7.22 -13.71 3.65
C GLN A 246 6.55 -12.98 4.84
N PRO A 247 5.28 -13.29 5.17
CA PRO A 247 4.50 -12.56 6.18
C PRO A 247 5.15 -12.55 7.56
N ASP A 248 5.77 -13.67 7.98
CA ASP A 248 6.41 -13.79 9.28
C ASP A 248 7.67 -12.91 9.37
N ALA A 249 8.47 -12.87 8.30
CA ALA A 249 9.67 -12.05 8.25
C ALA A 249 9.34 -10.56 8.23
N VAL A 250 8.30 -10.15 7.50
CA VAL A 250 7.78 -8.77 7.52
C VAL A 250 7.29 -8.42 8.92
N THR A 251 6.49 -9.29 9.54
CA THR A 251 5.97 -9.07 10.91
C THR A 251 7.12 -8.91 11.91
N SER A 252 8.13 -9.78 11.86
CA SER A 252 9.30 -9.70 12.74
C SER A 252 10.04 -8.37 12.55
N ALA A 253 10.34 -8.01 11.31
CA ALA A 253 11.05 -6.77 11.01
C ALA A 253 10.31 -5.52 11.51
N VAL A 254 8.98 -5.49 11.34
CA VAL A 254 8.13 -4.40 11.85
C VAL A 254 8.20 -4.35 13.38
N LYS A 255 8.06 -5.49 14.07
CA LYS A 255 8.14 -5.53 15.53
C LYS A 255 9.52 -5.10 16.04
N ASP A 256 10.60 -5.66 15.51
CA ASP A 256 11.97 -5.38 15.94
C ASP A 256 12.31 -3.89 15.77
N PHE A 257 11.84 -3.28 14.68
CA PHE A 257 11.97 -1.85 14.44
C PHE A 257 11.20 -1.02 15.49
N LEU A 258 9.93 -1.35 15.73
CA LEU A 258 9.07 -0.60 16.66
C LEU A 258 9.51 -0.75 18.12
N GLU A 259 9.95 -1.94 18.54
CA GLU A 259 10.57 -2.19 19.85
C GLU A 259 11.85 -1.35 20.00
N GLY A 260 12.68 -1.30 18.95
CA GLY A 260 13.93 -0.52 18.93
C GLY A 260 13.73 1.00 19.06
N ILE A 261 12.54 1.52 18.79
CA ILE A 261 12.17 2.93 18.97
C ILE A 261 11.14 3.15 20.09
N LYS A 262 10.85 2.10 20.89
CA LYS A 262 9.95 2.13 22.06
C LYS A 262 8.49 2.50 21.73
N LEU A 263 8.00 2.05 20.58
CA LEU A 263 6.58 2.14 20.17
C LEU A 263 5.85 0.79 20.26
N LEU A 264 6.53 -0.24 20.76
CA LEU A 264 6.04 -1.57 21.07
C LEU A 264 6.67 -2.02 22.39
#